data_AF-A0A558F1E1-F1
#
_entry.id   AF-A0A558F1E1-F1
#
_cell.length_a   1.000
_cell.length_b   1.000
_cell.length_c   1.000
_cell.angle_alpha   90.00
_cell.angle_beta   90.00
_cell.angle_gamma   90.00
#
_symmetry.space_group_name_H-M   'P 1'
#
loop_
_entity.id
_entity.type
_entity.pdbx_description
1 polymer ?
#
loop_
_entity_poly.entity_id
_entity_poly.type
_entity_poly.pdbx_seq_one_letter_code
_entity_poly.pdbx_strand_id
1 'polypeptide(L)'
;SRLRTQHSRSRYQSSRERRLAHGLDEVRRLAGALDLPDSLRDQACRCFRSAQQADLLPGRSMEAVAAASVHAACRCAGLSRTLAELVPLARVAESRVRSAYNALNTELGLPAKPVSPVE
;
A
#
# COMPACT_ATOMS: atom_id res chain seq x y z
N SER A 1 22.96 -1.47 -30.76
CA SER A 1 23.44 -2.66 -30.02
C SER A 1 22.30 -3.24 -29.18
N ARG A 2 21.81 -4.45 -29.52
CA ARG A 2 20.62 -5.10 -28.90
C ARG A 2 20.91 -5.72 -27.51
N LEU A 3 22.18 -5.92 -27.17
CA LEU A 3 22.62 -6.52 -25.89
C LEU A 3 22.41 -5.59 -24.67
N ARG A 4 22.46 -4.26 -24.86
CA ARG A 4 22.30 -3.29 -23.75
C ARG A 4 20.86 -3.20 -23.22
N THR A 5 19.88 -3.44 -24.09
CA THR A 5 18.44 -3.34 -23.77
C THR A 5 17.92 -4.56 -23.01
N GLN A 6 18.54 -5.73 -23.18
CA GLN A 6 18.13 -6.95 -22.48
C GLN A 6 18.58 -6.93 -21.00
N HIS A 7 19.79 -6.41 -20.73
CA HIS A 7 20.32 -6.27 -19.36
C HIS A 7 19.56 -5.24 -18.52
N SER A 8 19.05 -4.16 -19.12
CA SER A 8 18.23 -3.18 -18.39
C SER A 8 16.88 -3.74 -17.97
N ARG A 9 16.22 -4.53 -18.84
CA ARG A 9 14.93 -5.18 -18.54
C ARG A 9 15.01 -6.21 -17.41
N SER A 10 16.06 -7.04 -17.39
CA SER A 10 16.28 -8.01 -16.31
C SER A 10 16.53 -7.32 -14.95
N ARG A 11 17.37 -6.27 -14.92
CA ARG A 11 17.62 -5.50 -13.70
C ARG A 11 16.38 -4.75 -13.20
N TYR A 12 15.53 -4.26 -14.10
CA TYR A 12 14.28 -3.60 -13.73
C TYR A 12 13.29 -4.58 -13.09
N GLN A 13 13.10 -5.77 -13.68
CA GLN A 13 12.22 -6.81 -13.12
C GLN A 13 12.64 -7.23 -11.71
N SER A 14 13.92 -7.57 -11.52
CA SER A 14 14.43 -7.95 -10.20
C SER A 14 14.30 -6.83 -9.15
N SER A 15 14.39 -5.56 -9.57
CA SER A 15 14.18 -4.42 -8.67
C SER A 15 12.71 -4.26 -8.27
N ARG A 16 11.78 -4.50 -9.19
CA ARG A 16 10.33 -4.49 -8.91
C ARG A 16 9.94 -5.64 -7.97
N GLU A 17 10.50 -6.83 -8.17
CA GLU A 17 10.29 -8.00 -7.31
C GLU A 17 10.82 -7.76 -5.89
N ARG A 18 12.04 -7.24 -5.73
CA ARG A 18 12.57 -6.88 -4.40
C ARG A 18 11.68 -5.84 -3.71
N ARG A 19 11.20 -4.85 -4.45
CA ARG A 19 10.26 -3.84 -3.93
C ARG A 19 8.91 -4.45 -3.54
N LEU A 20 8.45 -5.47 -4.27
CA LEU A 20 7.24 -6.20 -3.92
C LEU A 20 7.40 -6.94 -2.60
N ALA A 21 8.48 -7.71 -2.47
CA ALA A 21 8.76 -8.49 -1.27
C ALA A 21 8.85 -7.59 -0.04
N HIS A 22 9.67 -6.53 -0.11
CA HIS A 22 9.82 -5.58 0.99
C HIS A 22 8.50 -4.91 1.37
N GLY A 23 7.69 -4.50 0.37
CA GLY A 23 6.41 -3.86 0.64
C GLY A 23 5.38 -4.79 1.27
N LEU A 24 5.35 -6.07 0.86
CA LEU A 24 4.49 -7.08 1.49
C LEU A 24 4.91 -7.40 2.92
N ASP A 25 6.21 -7.41 3.20
CA ASP A 25 6.71 -7.60 4.56
C ASP A 25 6.34 -6.40 5.46
N GLU A 26 6.41 -5.18 4.94
CA GLU A 26 5.95 -3.99 5.66
C GLU A 26 4.44 -4.01 5.92
N VAL A 27 3.63 -4.44 4.95
CA VAL A 27 2.18 -4.64 5.14
C VAL A 27 1.91 -5.64 6.27
N ARG A 28 2.61 -6.79 6.28
CA ARG A 28 2.45 -7.82 7.32
C ARG A 28 2.90 -7.32 8.69
N ARG A 29 4.00 -6.57 8.75
CA ARG A 29 4.50 -5.95 9.99
C ARG A 29 3.47 -4.99 10.58
N LEU A 30 2.92 -4.09 9.76
CA LEU A 30 1.92 -3.12 10.19
C LEU A 30 0.61 -3.79 10.60
N ALA A 31 0.14 -4.77 9.84
CA ALA A 31 -1.07 -5.52 10.18
C ALA A 31 -0.91 -6.30 11.50
N GLY A 32 0.26 -6.92 11.73
CA GLY A 32 0.56 -7.59 13.00
C GLY A 32 0.68 -6.62 14.17
N ALA A 33 1.31 -5.46 13.99
CA ALA A 33 1.42 -4.45 15.04
C ALA A 33 0.08 -3.80 15.42
N LEU A 34 -0.93 -3.92 14.57
CA LEU A 34 -2.32 -3.51 14.81
C LEU A 34 -3.23 -4.68 15.24
N ASP A 35 -2.65 -5.87 15.45
CA ASP A 35 -3.38 -7.11 15.77
C ASP A 35 -4.56 -7.38 14.82
N LEU A 36 -4.39 -7.06 13.53
CA LEU A 36 -5.43 -7.27 12.53
C LEU A 36 -5.63 -8.77 12.26
N PRO A 37 -6.89 -9.23 12.06
CA PRO A 37 -7.16 -10.60 11.65
C PRO A 37 -6.56 -10.90 10.28
N ASP A 38 -6.26 -12.18 10.05
CA ASP A 38 -5.64 -12.68 8.82
C ASP A 38 -6.39 -12.26 7.55
N SER A 39 -7.72 -12.19 7.61
CA SER A 39 -8.55 -11.74 6.50
C SER A 39 -8.23 -10.30 6.05
N LEU A 40 -8.00 -9.39 7.00
CA LEU A 40 -7.62 -8.01 6.71
C LEU A 40 -6.16 -7.88 6.28
N ARG A 41 -5.26 -8.67 6.88
CA ARG A 41 -3.86 -8.75 6.44
C ARG A 41 -3.77 -9.21 4.99
N ASP A 42 -4.54 -10.23 4.61
CA ASP A 42 -4.59 -10.75 3.26
C ASP A 42 -5.20 -9.74 2.29
N GLN A 43 -6.26 -9.03 2.70
CA GLN A 43 -6.85 -7.96 1.92
C GLN A 43 -5.86 -6.81 1.68
N ALA A 44 -5.11 -6.41 2.71
CA ALA A 44 -4.06 -5.40 2.58
C ALA A 44 -2.95 -5.87 1.63
N CYS A 45 -2.52 -7.12 1.73
CA CYS A 45 -1.52 -7.69 0.82
C CYS A 45 -2.03 -7.74 -0.63
N ARG A 46 -3.31 -8.08 -0.85
CA ARG A 46 -3.93 -8.02 -2.19
C ARG A 46 -3.96 -6.59 -2.71
N CYS A 47 -4.36 -5.62 -1.89
CA CYS A 47 -4.38 -4.21 -2.25
C CYS A 47 -2.98 -3.71 -2.67
N PHE A 48 -1.94 -4.05 -1.91
CA PHE A 48 -0.56 -3.68 -2.25
C PHE A 48 -0.09 -4.30 -3.58
N ARG A 49 -0.43 -5.57 -3.84
CA ARG A 49 -0.12 -6.23 -5.13
C ARG A 49 -0.84 -5.52 -6.29
N SER A 50 -2.12 -5.21 -6.14
CA SER A 50 -2.89 -4.47 -7.14
C SER A 50 -2.27 -3.09 -7.40
N ALA A 51 -1.85 -2.38 -6.35
CA ALA A 51 -1.16 -1.10 -6.48
C ALA A 51 0.14 -1.21 -7.28
N GLN A 52 0.92 -2.28 -7.06
CA GLN A 52 2.14 -2.53 -7.83
C GLN A 52 1.85 -2.92 -9.27
N GLN A 53 0.82 -3.71 -9.52
CA GLN A 53 0.40 -4.10 -10.86
C GLN A 53 -0.08 -2.90 -11.68
N ALA A 54 -0.84 -2.00 -11.06
CA ALA A 54 -1.31 -0.73 -11.64
C ALA A 54 -0.24 0.38 -11.68
N ASP A 55 1.02 0.07 -11.33
CA ASP A 55 2.15 1.01 -11.31
C ASP A 55 1.85 2.31 -10.52
N LEU A 56 1.21 2.18 -9.35
CA LEU A 56 0.87 3.32 -8.48
C LEU A 56 2.01 3.72 -7.51
N LEU A 57 3.09 2.93 -7.50
CA LEU A 57 4.28 3.13 -6.65
C LEU A 57 5.26 4.21 -7.12
N PRO A 58 5.44 4.52 -8.43
CA PRO A 58 6.32 5.59 -8.87
C PRO A 58 5.93 6.94 -8.24
N GLY A 59 6.92 7.69 -7.77
CA GLY A 59 6.72 8.97 -7.08
C GLY A 59 6.21 8.86 -5.64
N ARG A 60 5.94 7.64 -5.14
CA ARG A 60 5.49 7.39 -3.76
C ARG A 60 6.51 6.54 -3.00
N SER A 61 6.59 6.74 -1.69
CA SER A 61 7.35 5.85 -0.81
C SER A 61 6.66 4.49 -0.73
N MET A 62 7.44 3.41 -0.71
CA MET A 62 6.91 2.06 -0.61
C MET A 62 6.17 1.86 0.71
N GLU A 63 6.72 2.42 1.79
CA GLU A 63 6.18 2.41 3.14
C GLU A 63 4.83 3.15 3.18
N ALA A 64 4.71 4.27 2.45
CA ALA A 64 3.45 4.99 2.32
C ALA A 64 2.37 4.16 1.60
N VAL A 65 2.74 3.43 0.54
CA VAL A 65 1.81 2.54 -0.18
C VAL A 65 1.45 1.30 0.67
N ALA A 66 2.40 0.75 1.41
CA ALA A 66 2.16 -0.36 2.34
C ALA A 66 1.19 0.06 3.46
N ALA A 67 1.45 1.17 4.14
CA ALA A 67 0.55 1.74 5.14
C ALA A 67 -0.84 2.06 4.54
N ALA A 68 -0.90 2.70 3.37
CA ALA A 68 -2.16 2.98 2.70
C ALA A 68 -2.95 1.71 2.35
N SER A 69 -2.29 0.61 2.02
CA SER A 69 -2.94 -0.68 1.73
C SER A 69 -3.55 -1.30 2.99
N VAL A 70 -2.88 -1.18 4.14
CA VAL A 70 -3.44 -1.58 5.45
C VAL A 70 -4.63 -0.71 5.79
N HIS A 71 -4.47 0.61 5.67
CA HIS A 71 -5.56 1.56 5.92
C HIS A 71 -6.78 1.27 5.02
N ALA A 72 -6.55 0.98 3.73
CA ALA A 72 -7.58 0.62 2.77
C ALA A 72 -8.37 -0.63 3.16
N ALA A 73 -7.69 -1.70 3.59
CA ALA A 73 -8.36 -2.92 4.06
C ALA A 73 -9.26 -2.64 5.27
N CYS A 74 -8.74 -1.91 6.26
CA CYS A 74 -9.49 -1.53 7.46
C CYS A 74 -10.70 -0.63 7.14
N ARG A 75 -10.50 0.35 6.24
CA ARG A 75 -11.56 1.23 5.72
C ARG A 75 -12.68 0.46 5.02
N CYS A 76 -12.34 -0.50 4.17
CA CYS A 76 -13.32 -1.37 3.52
C CYS A 76 -14.08 -2.25 4.52
N ALA A 77 -13.44 -2.62 5.64
CA ALA A 77 -14.05 -3.35 6.74
C ALA A 77 -14.83 -2.46 7.73
N GLY A 78 -14.85 -1.14 7.53
CA GLY A 78 -15.57 -0.20 8.40
C GLY A 78 -14.84 0.20 9.68
N LEU A 79 -13.53 -0.03 9.78
CA LEU A 79 -12.70 0.37 10.92
C LEU A 79 -12.19 1.81 10.74
N SER A 80 -12.77 2.76 11.50
CA SER A 80 -12.55 4.19 11.29
C SER A 80 -11.32 4.78 12.02
N ARG A 81 -10.93 4.25 13.19
CA ARG A 81 -9.83 4.81 14.00
C ARG A 81 -8.43 4.35 13.55
N THR A 82 -8.37 3.41 12.61
CA THR A 82 -7.11 2.75 12.22
C THR A 82 -6.05 3.68 11.66
N LEU A 83 -6.39 4.82 11.01
CA LEU A 83 -5.35 5.72 10.48
C LEU A 83 -4.50 6.34 11.60
N ALA A 84 -5.14 6.75 12.70
CA ALA A 84 -4.46 7.37 13.84
C ALA A 84 -3.58 6.36 14.59
N GLU A 85 -3.97 5.08 14.60
CA GLU A 85 -3.20 3.97 15.18
C GLU A 85 -2.08 3.52 14.25
N LEU A 86 -2.32 3.54 12.94
CA LEU A 86 -1.37 3.10 11.91
C LEU A 86 -0.21 4.08 11.73
N VAL A 87 -0.47 5.39 11.71
CA VAL A 87 0.55 6.41 11.42
C VAL A 87 1.74 6.35 12.38
N PRO A 88 1.56 6.21 13.70
CA PRO A 88 2.68 6.04 14.64
C PRO A 88 3.53 4.79 14.38
N LEU A 89 2.90 3.73 13.86
CA LEU A 89 3.58 2.47 13.50
C LEU A 89 4.25 2.54 12.12
N ALA A 90 3.74 3.42 11.27
CA ALA A 90 4.26 3.69 9.94
C ALA A 90 5.44 4.68 10.04
N ARG A 91 6.57 4.34 9.43
CA ARG A 91 7.76 5.21 9.41
C ARG A 91 7.66 6.34 8.37
N VAL A 92 6.44 6.86 8.16
CA VAL A 92 6.11 7.83 7.11
C VAL A 92 5.11 8.86 7.62
N ALA A 93 5.23 10.09 7.10
CA ALA A 93 4.30 11.15 7.42
C ALA A 93 2.87 10.78 7.02
N GLU A 94 1.90 11.13 7.86
CA GLU A 94 0.47 10.89 7.64
C GLU A 94 0.00 11.41 6.27
N SER A 95 0.45 12.59 5.86
CA SER A 95 0.10 13.18 4.56
C SER A 95 0.46 12.27 3.38
N ARG A 96 1.57 11.53 3.48
CA ARG A 96 1.98 10.55 2.46
C ARG A 96 1.08 9.32 2.47
N VAL A 97 0.67 8.85 3.65
CA VAL A 97 -0.28 7.73 3.78
C VAL A 97 -1.63 8.12 3.19
N ARG A 98 -2.14 9.32 3.50
CA ARG A 98 -3.40 9.84 2.92
C ARG A 98 -3.32 10.01 1.41
N SER A 99 -2.24 10.59 0.90
CA SER A 99 -2.03 10.75 -0.55
C SER A 99 -1.98 9.41 -1.27
N ALA A 100 -1.27 8.43 -0.70
CA ALA A 100 -1.22 7.08 -1.25
C ALA A 100 -2.59 6.40 -1.19
N TYR A 101 -3.31 6.48 -0.06
CA TYR A 101 -4.66 5.93 0.08
C TYR A 101 -5.63 6.53 -0.94
N ASN A 102 -5.61 7.85 -1.15
CA ASN A 102 -6.47 8.49 -2.15
C ASN A 102 -6.21 7.93 -3.55
N ALA A 103 -4.94 7.75 -3.93
CA ALA A 103 -4.60 7.10 -5.19
C ALA A 103 -5.11 5.66 -5.26
N LEU A 104 -4.92 4.85 -4.20
CA LEU A 104 -5.45 3.48 -4.17
C LEU A 104 -6.98 3.46 -4.29
N ASN A 105 -7.66 4.35 -3.58
CA ASN A 105 -9.12 4.40 -3.55
C ASN A 105 -9.70 4.79 -4.91
N THR A 106 -9.12 5.79 -5.57
CA THR A 106 -9.54 6.24 -6.90
C THR A 106 -9.20 5.21 -7.99
N GLU A 107 -7.96 4.74 -8.04
CA GLU A 107 -7.47 3.91 -9.15
C GLU A 107 -7.92 2.45 -9.04
N LEU A 108 -8.13 1.93 -7.82
CA LEU A 108 -8.59 0.55 -7.60
C LEU A 108 -10.10 0.46 -7.34
N GLY A 109 -10.82 1.59 -7.30
CA GLY A 109 -12.27 1.62 -7.07
C GLY A 109 -12.68 0.95 -5.76
N LEU A 110 -11.95 1.22 -4.67
CA LEU A 110 -12.15 0.51 -3.41
C LEU A 110 -13.56 0.77 -2.84
N PRO A 111 -14.27 -0.24 -2.30
CA PRO A 111 -15.64 -0.11 -1.77
C PRO A 111 -15.68 0.57 -0.39
N ALA A 112 -14.70 1.42 -0.07
CA ALA A 112 -14.58 2.02 1.24
C ALA A 112 -15.67 3.08 1.45
N LYS A 113 -16.44 2.99 2.54
CA LYS A 113 -17.53 3.93 2.87
C LYS A 113 -17.02 5.38 2.80
N PRO A 114 -17.56 6.28 1.98
CA PRO A 114 -17.00 7.62 1.81
C PRO A 114 -16.80 8.30 3.17
N VAL A 115 -15.64 8.92 3.37
CA VAL A 115 -15.45 9.81 4.52
C VAL A 115 -16.29 11.02 4.19
N SER A 116 -17.42 11.21 4.86
CA SER A 116 -18.18 12.45 4.75
C SER A 116 -17.20 13.61 5.01
N PRO A 117 -17.21 14.67 4.18
CA PRO A 117 -16.43 15.85 4.48
C PRO A 117 -16.80 16.31 5.88
N VAL A 118 -15.82 16.48 6.76
CA VAL A 118 -16.00 17.35 7.92
C VAL A 118 -16.04 18.75 7.33
N GLU A 119 -17.23 19.34 7.31
CA GLU A 119 -17.42 20.78 7.14
C GLU A 119 -16.86 21.53 8.36
#